data_AF-A0A7X4B4N4-F1
#
_entry.id   AF-A0A7X4B4N4-F1
#
_cell.length_a   1.000
_cell.length_b   1.000
_cell.length_c   1.000
_cell.angle_alpha   90.00
_cell.angle_beta   90.00
_cell.angle_gamma   90.00
#
_symmetry.space_group_name_H-M   'P 1'
#
loop_
_entity.id
_entity.type
_entity.pdbx_description
1 polymer ?
#
loop_
_entity_poly.entity_id
_entity_poly.type
_entity_poly.pdbx_seq_one_letter_code
_entity_poly.pdbx_strand_id
1 'polypeptide(L)'
;MNANNSFQSGQNSQQALSNFNYKDYVKWGAIACAVFILVFCGLLLTRSNESALAFLVKWKSALESGEIDKYDELWGKNARNKINAGYQHTAQLFKEQLDIDVDIRDAENRTRNDPQGKDYLRIEEIPIWIHAPGEPLLQSRTLTIARTGIIQRRWKLVRDEVDSEEIATHIPEFDSDNVDTSQQSIDSPVAPLVLEWKKALETQDQKKYTSLWDKSARKKQRKNYTLAIGHISQELEVDLSQAEYKAIAYSKTKHLVENINVSVYSGGTFIETHSRQLTIEKKGFFIRKWRIINDEMGDDYITEPPISQNDPLVDEPVTEESVGGIFNGDAPLDTQLKVSQILGKWQQAWEDKDLDTYMSLYAEKALITRVTVRGDRETSTFLTKKQLRQKMKRLNLGYAGIQVKISNLIINGDRAVADAEFLQEFKGMPASGSRPAYSDIGTKKLDLMIDPADGYWKIYSETWSRYKEVPMYPKN
;
A
#
# COMPACT_ATOMS: atom_id res chain seq x y z
N MET A 1 -76.61 -45.57 6.63
CA MET A 1 -77.38 -44.97 7.75
C MET A 1 -76.44 -44.84 8.95
N ASN A 2 -76.26 -43.60 9.43
CA ASN A 2 -75.63 -43.12 10.69
C ASN A 2 -74.17 -43.54 10.96
N ALA A 3 -73.14 -42.70 11.13
CA ALA A 3 -72.90 -41.35 11.69
C ALA A 3 -72.05 -41.43 12.98
N ASN A 4 -71.05 -40.54 13.05
CA ASN A 4 -70.33 -39.98 14.20
C ASN A 4 -69.09 -40.67 14.80
N ASN A 5 -67.97 -39.92 14.75
CA ASN A 5 -67.04 -39.50 15.83
C ASN A 5 -65.60 -39.49 15.30
N SER A 6 -64.68 -38.59 15.63
CA SER A 6 -64.64 -37.25 16.24
C SER A 6 -63.16 -36.84 16.21
N PHE A 7 -62.88 -35.59 15.81
CA PHE A 7 -61.55 -34.95 15.86
C PHE A 7 -61.00 -34.85 17.29
N GLN A 8 -59.73 -35.21 17.51
CA GLN A 8 -58.84 -34.59 18.53
C GLN A 8 -57.39 -35.10 18.38
N SER A 9 -56.47 -34.25 17.88
CA SER A 9 -55.06 -34.26 18.29
C SER A 9 -54.38 -32.96 17.83
N GLY A 10 -54.20 -32.02 18.75
CA GLY A 10 -53.50 -30.78 18.48
C GLY A 10 -53.47 -29.91 19.72
N GLN A 11 -52.60 -30.25 20.68
CA GLN A 11 -52.07 -29.37 21.73
C GLN A 11 -51.17 -30.20 22.65
N ASN A 12 -49.84 -30.11 22.45
CA ASN A 12 -48.82 -30.42 23.47
C ASN A 12 -47.44 -29.99 22.96
N SER A 13 -47.16 -28.69 22.96
CA SER A 13 -45.79 -28.14 22.78
C SER A 13 -45.69 -26.66 23.16
N GLN A 14 -46.29 -26.22 24.28
CA GLN A 14 -46.12 -24.85 24.79
C GLN A 14 -45.94 -24.72 26.32
N GLN A 15 -45.36 -25.71 26.99
CA GLN A 15 -44.99 -25.57 28.40
C GLN A 15 -43.61 -26.15 28.70
N ALA A 16 -42.56 -25.47 28.22
CA ALA A 16 -41.22 -25.58 28.77
C ALA A 16 -40.38 -24.42 28.24
N LEU A 17 -40.49 -23.23 28.85
CA LEU A 17 -39.49 -22.15 28.83
C LEU A 17 -40.02 -20.96 29.66
N SER A 18 -40.10 -21.13 30.97
CA SER A 18 -40.18 -20.01 31.90
C SER A 18 -39.36 -20.34 33.13
N ASN A 19 -38.12 -19.83 33.16
CA ASN A 19 -37.36 -19.40 34.35
C ASN A 19 -35.90 -19.16 33.94
N PHE A 20 -35.63 -18.05 33.25
CA PHE A 20 -34.26 -17.54 33.10
C PHE A 20 -34.18 -16.17 33.78
N ASN A 21 -33.34 -16.09 34.81
CA ASN A 21 -33.29 -14.98 35.77
C ASN A 21 -32.34 -13.87 35.29
N TYR A 22 -32.89 -12.68 35.08
CA TYR A 22 -32.24 -11.50 34.48
C TYR A 22 -31.04 -10.95 35.29
N LYS A 23 -30.92 -11.29 36.58
CA LYS A 23 -29.88 -10.75 37.47
C LYS A 23 -28.47 -11.27 37.20
N ASP A 24 -28.31 -12.43 36.57
CA ASP A 24 -26.98 -13.01 36.31
C ASP A 24 -26.30 -12.43 35.06
N TYR A 25 -27.09 -11.89 34.12
CA TYR A 25 -26.58 -11.28 32.88
C TYR A 25 -25.78 -9.99 33.14
N VAL A 26 -26.20 -9.21 34.15
CA VAL A 26 -25.57 -7.93 34.48
C VAL A 26 -24.20 -8.13 35.12
N LYS A 27 -24.04 -9.18 35.93
CA LYS A 27 -22.74 -9.50 36.57
C LYS A 27 -21.71 -10.04 35.59
N TRP A 28 -22.12 -10.93 34.67
CA TRP A 28 -21.23 -11.45 33.63
C TRP A 28 -20.91 -10.43 32.54
N GLY A 29 -21.85 -9.52 32.22
CA GLY A 29 -21.63 -8.40 31.30
C GLY A 29 -20.58 -7.39 31.81
N ALA A 30 -20.58 -7.08 33.11
CA ALA A 30 -19.62 -6.14 33.70
C ALA A 30 -18.17 -6.68 33.68
N ILE A 31 -17.98 -7.97 33.95
CA ILE A 31 -16.66 -8.62 33.92
C ILE A 31 -16.15 -8.74 32.48
N ALA A 32 -17.01 -9.07 31.53
CA ALA A 32 -16.64 -9.11 30.11
C ALA A 32 -16.23 -7.73 29.57
N CYS A 33 -16.93 -6.66 29.98
CA CYS A 33 -16.57 -5.28 29.63
C CYS A 33 -15.22 -4.85 30.23
N ALA A 34 -14.92 -5.20 31.49
CA ALA A 34 -13.65 -4.86 32.12
C ALA A 34 -12.46 -5.57 31.47
N VAL A 35 -12.61 -6.85 31.10
CA VAL A 35 -11.59 -7.62 30.36
C VAL A 35 -11.44 -7.08 28.94
N PHE A 36 -12.53 -6.70 28.26
CA PHE A 36 -12.47 -6.04 26.96
C PHE A 36 -11.75 -4.69 27.04
N ILE A 37 -12.01 -3.88 28.06
CA ILE A 37 -11.33 -2.58 28.24
C ILE A 37 -9.84 -2.79 28.52
N LEU A 38 -9.44 -3.79 29.30
CA LEU A 38 -8.02 -4.08 29.55
C LEU A 38 -7.31 -4.66 28.31
N VAL A 39 -7.98 -5.51 27.53
CA VAL A 39 -7.45 -6.02 26.24
C VAL A 39 -7.42 -4.91 25.17
N PHE A 40 -8.40 -4.00 25.17
CA PHE A 40 -8.51 -2.86 24.27
C PHE A 40 -7.47 -1.78 24.61
N CYS A 41 -7.22 -1.52 25.89
CA CYS A 41 -6.12 -0.66 26.35
C CYS A 41 -4.74 -1.29 26.09
N GLY A 42 -4.61 -2.62 26.17
CA GLY A 42 -3.40 -3.34 25.77
C GLY A 42 -3.13 -3.32 24.26
N LEU A 43 -4.19 -3.29 23.43
CA LEU A 43 -4.10 -3.21 21.96
C LEU A 43 -3.89 -1.78 21.43
N LEU A 44 -4.32 -0.75 22.18
CA LEU A 44 -4.12 0.68 21.86
C LEU A 44 -2.66 1.15 21.93
N LEU A 45 -1.71 0.29 22.32
CA LEU A 45 -0.30 0.66 22.48
C LEU A 45 0.65 0.12 21.39
N THR A 46 0.13 -0.44 20.29
CA THR A 46 1.01 -0.84 19.16
C THR A 46 1.28 0.34 18.23
N ARG A 47 2.32 1.10 18.60
CA ARG A 47 2.93 2.19 17.81
C ARG A 47 3.56 1.63 16.54
N SER A 48 3.02 1.89 15.35
CA SER A 48 3.82 1.84 14.12
C SER A 48 4.61 3.14 14.04
N ASN A 49 5.77 3.17 14.68
CA ASN A 49 6.73 4.26 14.55
C ASN A 49 7.45 4.08 13.21
N GLU A 50 7.25 5.01 12.28
CA GLU A 50 8.16 5.18 11.14
C GLU A 50 9.58 5.35 11.68
N SER A 51 10.54 4.62 11.12
CA SER A 51 11.97 4.78 11.44
C SER A 51 12.51 6.03 10.75
N ALA A 52 13.61 6.59 11.26
CA ALA A 52 14.27 7.71 10.58
C ALA A 52 14.79 7.29 9.19
N LEU A 53 15.23 6.04 9.04
CA LEU A 53 15.68 5.47 7.78
C LEU A 53 14.55 5.37 6.75
N ALA A 54 13.36 4.91 7.14
CA ALA A 54 12.20 4.87 6.25
C ALA A 54 11.79 6.28 5.77
N PHE A 55 11.98 7.31 6.61
CA PHE A 55 11.80 8.69 6.19
C PHE A 55 12.89 9.13 5.19
N LEU A 56 14.15 8.77 5.42
CA LEU A 56 15.26 9.10 4.52
C LEU A 56 15.11 8.50 3.13
N VAL A 57 14.59 7.27 3.02
CA VAL A 57 14.30 6.65 1.72
C VAL A 57 13.29 7.47 0.92
N LYS A 58 12.25 8.00 1.58
CA LYS A 58 11.27 8.88 0.94
C LYS A 58 11.87 10.22 0.55
N TRP A 59 12.75 10.77 1.38
CA TRP A 59 13.46 12.01 1.08
C TRP A 59 14.42 11.86 -0.09
N LYS A 60 15.21 10.77 -0.15
CA LYS A 60 16.02 10.36 -1.30
C LYS A 60 15.17 10.27 -2.56
N SER A 61 14.11 9.47 -2.51
CA SER A 61 13.20 9.28 -3.65
C SER A 61 12.57 10.60 -4.14
N ALA A 62 12.21 11.50 -3.22
CA ALA A 62 11.68 12.82 -3.59
C ALA A 62 12.72 13.69 -4.31
N LEU A 63 13.98 13.70 -3.84
CA LEU A 63 15.08 14.43 -4.46
C LEU A 63 15.42 13.90 -5.85
N GLU A 64 15.63 12.59 -5.97
CA GLU A 64 16.04 11.94 -7.22
C GLU A 64 14.92 11.99 -8.27
N SER A 65 13.65 12.07 -7.84
CA SER A 65 12.54 12.24 -8.79
C SER A 65 12.44 13.62 -9.41
N GLY A 66 13.06 14.65 -8.81
CA GLY A 66 12.90 16.03 -9.22
C GLY A 66 11.48 16.61 -9.02
N GLU A 67 10.54 15.86 -8.46
CA GLU A 67 9.14 16.28 -8.30
C GLU A 67 8.96 17.10 -7.01
N ILE A 68 8.65 18.39 -7.18
CA ILE A 68 8.45 19.32 -6.04
C ILE A 68 7.31 18.88 -5.11
N ASP A 69 6.26 18.24 -5.64
CA ASP A 69 5.11 17.79 -4.85
C ASP A 69 5.50 16.67 -3.87
N LYS A 70 6.33 15.72 -4.31
CA LYS A 70 6.86 14.65 -3.44
C LYS A 70 7.73 15.22 -2.32
N TYR A 71 8.56 16.22 -2.64
CA TYR A 71 9.38 16.88 -1.64
C TYR A 71 8.54 17.70 -0.66
N ASP A 72 7.53 18.43 -1.15
CA ASP A 72 6.57 19.22 -0.37
C ASP A 72 5.84 18.39 0.69
N GLU A 73 5.44 17.17 0.34
CA GLU A 73 4.73 16.27 1.25
C GLU A 73 5.55 15.89 2.48
N LEU A 74 6.88 15.93 2.40
CA LEU A 74 7.77 15.58 3.51
C LEU A 74 7.80 16.65 4.59
N TRP A 75 7.47 17.90 4.26
CA TRP A 75 7.57 19.03 5.18
C TRP A 75 6.46 19.06 6.23
N GLY A 76 6.81 19.48 7.45
CA GLY A 76 5.83 19.87 8.45
C GLY A 76 5.11 21.15 8.03
N LYS A 77 3.78 21.21 8.19
CA LYS A 77 2.93 22.35 7.77
C LYS A 77 3.48 23.73 8.18
N ASN A 78 4.10 23.83 9.35
CA ASN A 78 4.65 25.10 9.88
C ASN A 78 6.11 25.34 9.49
N ALA A 79 6.84 24.31 9.07
CA ALA A 79 8.23 24.40 8.64
C ALA A 79 8.33 24.93 7.20
N ARG A 80 7.37 24.56 6.34
CA ARG A 80 7.26 25.03 4.95
C ARG A 80 7.11 26.55 4.83
N ASN A 81 6.37 27.18 5.74
CA ASN A 81 6.08 28.62 5.68
C ASN A 81 7.19 29.50 6.28
N LYS A 82 8.22 28.90 6.88
CA LYS A 82 9.43 29.63 7.26
C LYS A 82 10.33 29.70 6.04
N ILE A 83 11.05 30.81 5.88
CA ILE A 83 12.07 31.01 4.83
C ILE A 83 13.19 29.98 5.06
N ASN A 84 12.97 28.74 4.64
CA ASN A 84 13.92 27.67 4.77
C ASN A 84 14.80 27.71 3.52
N ALA A 85 16.06 28.10 3.71
CA ALA A 85 17.00 28.24 2.61
C ALA A 85 17.20 26.93 1.84
N GLY A 86 17.25 25.77 2.51
CA GLY A 86 17.41 24.47 1.83
C GLY A 86 16.17 24.04 1.04
N TYR A 87 14.96 24.41 1.48
CA TYR A 87 13.76 24.21 0.67
C TYR A 87 13.84 25.00 -0.64
N GLN A 88 14.12 26.30 -0.55
CA GLN A 88 14.20 27.18 -1.72
C GLN A 88 15.33 26.75 -2.66
N HIS A 89 16.47 26.35 -2.07
CA HIS A 89 17.59 25.80 -2.82
C HIS A 89 17.17 24.54 -3.61
N THR A 90 16.55 23.56 -2.96
CA THR A 90 16.10 22.32 -3.61
C THR A 90 15.02 22.58 -4.66
N ALA A 91 14.07 23.47 -4.38
CA ALA A 91 13.05 23.86 -5.35
C ALA A 91 13.65 24.53 -6.59
N GLN A 92 14.75 25.27 -6.44
CA GLN A 92 15.48 25.83 -7.56
C GLN A 92 16.18 24.74 -8.39
N LEU A 93 16.83 23.75 -7.76
CA LEU A 93 17.42 22.61 -8.47
C LEU A 93 16.38 21.86 -9.31
N PHE A 94 15.19 21.61 -8.75
CA PHE A 94 14.09 20.96 -9.47
C PHE A 94 13.58 21.80 -10.64
N LYS A 95 13.50 23.12 -10.45
CA LYS A 95 13.11 24.06 -11.52
C LYS A 95 14.12 24.07 -12.67
N GLU A 96 15.40 23.88 -12.35
CA GLU A 96 16.49 23.74 -13.31
C GLU A 96 16.58 22.34 -13.94
N GLN A 97 15.74 21.40 -13.49
CA GLN A 97 15.70 20.00 -13.97
C GLN A 97 17.06 19.31 -13.85
N LEU A 98 17.81 19.64 -12.79
CA LEU A 98 19.08 18.99 -12.52
C LEU A 98 18.84 17.60 -11.96
N ASP A 99 19.63 16.65 -12.46
CA ASP A 99 19.65 15.30 -11.93
C ASP A 99 20.42 15.28 -10.60
N ILE A 100 19.88 14.52 -9.64
CA ILE A 100 20.33 14.53 -8.25
C ILE A 100 20.46 13.09 -7.79
N ASP A 101 21.63 12.71 -7.29
CA ASP A 101 21.86 11.42 -6.62
C ASP A 101 22.08 11.64 -5.13
N VAL A 102 21.47 10.79 -4.30
CA VAL A 102 21.57 10.92 -2.85
C VAL A 102 22.13 9.64 -2.23
N ASP A 103 23.20 9.75 -1.43
CA ASP A 103 23.75 8.60 -0.73
C ASP A 103 23.40 8.60 0.77
N ILE A 104 22.48 7.71 1.11
CA ILE A 104 22.02 7.47 2.47
C ILE A 104 22.72 6.29 3.16
N ARG A 105 23.73 5.67 2.52
CA ARG A 105 24.60 4.68 3.18
C ARG A 105 25.17 5.34 4.44
N ASP A 106 25.15 4.63 5.57
CA ASP A 106 25.56 5.15 6.87
C ASP A 106 24.77 6.33 7.45
N ALA A 107 23.63 6.73 6.88
CA ALA A 107 22.83 7.82 7.45
C ALA A 107 22.31 7.52 8.88
N GLU A 108 22.12 6.24 9.22
CA GLU A 108 21.83 5.83 10.61
C GLU A 108 22.98 6.17 11.56
N ASN A 109 24.23 5.94 11.14
CA ASN A 109 25.43 6.27 11.91
C ASN A 109 25.61 7.78 12.11
N ARG A 110 24.96 8.61 11.27
CA ARG A 110 24.96 10.08 11.32
C ARG A 110 23.71 10.67 11.97
N THR A 111 22.79 9.82 12.43
CA THR A 111 21.56 10.27 13.10
C THR A 111 21.81 10.56 14.59
N ARG A 112 21.40 11.73 15.07
CA ARG A 112 21.55 12.20 16.45
C ARG A 112 20.22 12.77 16.97
N ASN A 113 20.06 12.83 18.29
CA ASN A 113 18.95 13.57 18.89
C ASN A 113 19.20 15.07 18.72
N ASP A 114 18.20 15.82 18.27
CA ASP A 114 18.32 17.27 18.15
C ASP A 114 18.12 17.97 19.51
N PRO A 115 18.90 19.01 19.84
CA PRO A 115 18.77 19.76 21.09
C PRO A 115 17.36 20.35 21.34
N GLN A 116 16.56 20.58 20.29
CA GLN A 116 15.20 21.12 20.39
C GLN A 116 14.24 20.19 21.13
N GLY A 117 14.51 18.88 21.18
CA GLY A 117 13.75 17.95 22.02
C GLY A 117 13.76 16.49 21.56
N LYS A 118 13.25 15.60 22.42
CA LYS A 118 13.26 14.14 22.22
C LYS A 118 12.46 13.64 21.01
N ASP A 119 11.61 14.48 20.46
CA ASP A 119 10.82 14.18 19.26
C ASP A 119 11.49 14.70 17.98
N TYR A 120 12.71 15.21 18.07
CA TYR A 120 13.50 15.71 16.93
C TYR A 120 14.76 14.88 16.73
N LEU A 121 15.09 14.61 15.48
CA LEU A 121 16.35 14.00 15.07
C LEU A 121 17.07 14.92 14.10
N ARG A 122 18.39 14.90 14.16
CA ARG A 122 19.29 15.52 13.22
C ARG A 122 20.07 14.43 12.49
N ILE A 123 20.15 14.52 11.18
CA ILE A 123 20.85 13.56 10.32
C ILE A 123 21.86 14.39 9.55
N GLU A 124 23.13 14.21 9.89
CA GLU A 124 24.19 15.13 9.46
C GLU A 124 24.94 14.56 8.25
N GLU A 125 25.58 15.45 7.50
CA GLU A 125 26.58 15.13 6.48
C GLU A 125 26.10 14.24 5.33
N ILE A 126 24.82 14.32 4.93
CA ILE A 126 24.27 13.49 3.85
C ILE A 126 24.81 13.97 2.49
N PRO A 127 25.62 13.16 1.79
CA PRO A 127 26.15 13.53 0.48
C PRO A 127 25.07 13.49 -0.60
N ILE A 128 25.10 14.50 -1.45
CA ILE A 128 24.24 14.66 -2.62
C ILE A 128 25.09 15.10 -3.81
N TRP A 129 24.97 14.40 -4.93
CA TRP A 129 25.58 14.81 -6.19
C TRP A 129 24.53 15.48 -7.05
N ILE A 130 24.88 16.62 -7.63
CA ILE A 130 24.02 17.38 -8.53
C ILE A 130 24.73 17.43 -9.89
N HIS A 131 24.10 16.84 -10.90
CA HIS A 131 24.61 16.78 -12.26
C HIS A 131 24.22 18.04 -13.03
N ALA A 132 24.89 19.14 -12.70
CA ALA A 132 24.70 20.41 -13.39
C ALA A 132 25.33 20.40 -14.81
N PRO A 133 24.83 21.21 -15.76
CA PRO A 133 25.46 21.41 -17.06
C PRO A 133 26.85 22.03 -16.90
N GLY A 134 27.89 21.19 -16.86
CA GLY A 134 29.27 21.61 -16.60
C GLY A 134 29.94 20.69 -15.59
N GLU A 135 30.39 21.26 -14.48
CA GLU A 135 31.04 20.51 -13.42
C GLU A 135 30.00 20.00 -12.40
N PRO A 136 30.02 18.70 -12.06
CA PRO A 136 29.17 18.13 -11.02
C PRO A 136 29.43 18.81 -9.67
N LEU A 137 28.37 19.01 -8.89
CA LEU A 137 28.47 19.56 -7.54
C LEU A 137 28.26 18.46 -6.51
N LEU A 138 29.10 18.43 -5.49
CA LEU A 138 28.92 17.61 -4.29
C LEU A 138 28.44 18.52 -3.16
N GLN A 139 27.23 18.26 -2.69
CA GLN A 139 26.67 18.88 -1.50
C GLN A 139 26.72 17.94 -0.31
N SER A 140 26.96 18.49 0.87
CA SER A 140 26.72 17.81 2.15
C SER A 140 25.53 18.45 2.84
N ARG A 141 24.56 17.65 3.29
CA ARG A 141 23.32 18.15 3.88
C ARG A 141 23.03 17.66 5.27
N THR A 142 22.45 18.54 6.08
CA THR A 142 21.91 18.23 7.40
C THR A 142 20.40 18.33 7.37
N LEU A 143 19.72 17.26 7.79
CA LEU A 143 18.27 17.24 7.95
C LEU A 143 17.90 17.31 9.43
N THR A 144 16.95 18.19 9.78
CA THR A 144 16.23 18.12 11.05
C THR A 144 14.82 17.62 10.79
N ILE A 145 14.47 16.49 11.41
CA ILE A 145 13.15 15.87 11.32
C ILE A 145 12.47 15.85 12.68
N ALA A 146 11.14 15.99 12.69
CA ALA A 146 10.35 15.95 13.91
C ALA A 146 9.21 14.93 13.81
N ARG A 147 8.95 14.24 14.93
CA ARG A 147 7.75 13.43 15.11
C ARG A 147 6.56 14.35 15.32
N THR A 148 5.72 14.44 14.31
CA THR A 148 4.50 15.25 14.35
C THR A 148 3.26 14.36 14.29
N GLY A 149 2.18 14.80 14.93
CA GLY A 149 0.90 14.08 14.98
C GLY A 149 0.47 13.65 16.39
N ILE A 150 -0.82 13.82 16.70
CA ILE A 150 -1.41 13.51 18.02
C ILE A 150 -1.68 12.01 18.18
N ILE A 151 -1.99 11.32 17.08
CA ILE A 151 -2.45 9.91 17.08
C ILE A 151 -1.47 8.99 16.34
N GLN A 152 -0.93 9.43 15.20
CA GLN A 152 0.16 8.74 14.48
C GLN A 152 1.34 9.69 14.41
N ARG A 153 2.40 9.42 15.17
CA ARG A 153 3.65 10.19 15.12
C ARG A 153 4.43 9.76 13.89
N ARG A 154 4.47 10.60 12.86
CA ARG A 154 5.29 10.41 11.64
C ARG A 154 6.43 11.39 11.62
N TRP A 155 7.53 11.04 10.97
CA TRP A 155 8.62 11.98 10.77
C TRP A 155 8.23 12.98 9.68
N LYS A 156 8.53 14.25 9.94
CA LYS A 156 8.36 15.34 8.99
C LYS A 156 9.61 16.19 8.97
N LEU A 157 9.97 16.67 7.78
CA LEU A 157 11.08 17.59 7.60
C LEU A 157 10.74 18.93 8.26
N VAL A 158 11.65 19.37 9.12
CA VAL A 158 11.60 20.68 9.77
C VAL A 158 12.66 21.59 9.17
N ARG A 159 13.81 21.02 8.81
CA ARG A 159 14.91 21.74 8.21
C ARG A 159 15.71 20.86 7.27
N ASP A 160 16.14 21.44 6.16
CA ASP A 160 17.09 20.92 5.19
C ASP A 160 18.18 21.99 5.08
N GLU A 161 19.41 21.70 5.48
CA GLU A 161 20.54 22.62 5.49
C GLU A 161 21.60 22.10 4.51
N VAL A 162 22.11 22.98 3.66
CA VAL A 162 23.31 22.71 2.84
C VAL A 162 24.50 23.14 3.68
N ASP A 163 25.27 22.17 4.17
CA ASP A 163 26.42 22.37 5.05
C ASP A 163 27.67 22.76 4.24
N SER A 164 27.86 22.14 3.08
CA SER A 164 28.92 22.46 2.12
C SER A 164 28.46 22.19 0.70
N GLU A 165 29.09 22.88 -0.25
CA GLU A 165 28.94 22.69 -1.69
C GLU A 165 30.31 22.88 -2.33
N GLU A 166 30.80 21.84 -3.01
CA GLU A 166 32.11 21.82 -3.64
C GLU A 166 32.00 21.23 -5.05
N ILE A 167 32.87 21.64 -5.96
CA ILE A 167 33.00 21.00 -7.27
C ILE A 167 33.48 19.57 -7.05
N ALA A 168 32.75 18.58 -7.56
CA ALA A 168 33.14 17.19 -7.41
C ALA A 168 34.38 16.91 -8.29
N THR A 169 35.55 16.87 -7.64
CA THR A 169 36.83 16.55 -8.29
C THR A 169 36.92 15.10 -8.76
N HIS A 170 36.02 14.25 -8.27
CA HIS A 170 35.79 12.89 -8.70
C HIS A 170 34.28 12.63 -8.52
N ILE A 171 33.56 12.44 -9.63
CA ILE A 171 32.28 11.73 -9.57
C ILE A 171 32.71 10.31 -9.23
N PRO A 172 32.40 9.75 -8.05
CA PRO A 172 32.47 8.31 -7.95
C PRO A 172 31.57 7.83 -9.08
N GLU A 173 32.11 7.12 -10.06
CA GLU A 173 31.28 6.19 -10.81
C GLU A 173 30.53 5.48 -9.68
N PHE A 174 29.22 5.63 -9.63
CA PHE A 174 28.41 4.58 -9.05
C PHE A 174 28.63 3.41 -10.02
N ASP A 175 29.84 2.86 -10.00
CA ASP A 175 30.06 1.46 -10.18
C ASP A 175 28.93 0.89 -9.35
N SER A 176 28.09 0.11 -10.02
CA SER A 176 27.50 -1.04 -9.37
C SER A 176 28.62 -1.96 -8.90
N ASP A 177 29.58 -1.45 -8.14
CA ASP A 177 30.23 -2.10 -7.05
C ASP A 177 29.03 -2.63 -6.25
N ASN A 178 28.60 -3.83 -6.57
CA ASN A 178 29.26 -5.02 -6.03
C ASN A 178 30.25 -4.70 -4.90
N VAL A 179 29.84 -3.84 -3.94
CA VAL A 179 29.94 -4.22 -2.55
C VAL A 179 29.43 -5.63 -2.57
N ASP A 180 30.34 -6.57 -2.34
CA ASP A 180 30.10 -8.00 -2.25
C ASP A 180 29.08 -8.25 -1.13
N THR A 181 27.83 -7.85 -1.39
CA THR A 181 26.64 -8.12 -0.62
C THR A 181 26.25 -9.57 -0.87
N SER A 182 26.75 -10.18 -1.94
CA SER A 182 26.83 -11.63 -2.09
C SER A 182 27.56 -12.31 -0.92
N GLN A 183 28.64 -11.74 -0.36
CA GLN A 183 29.29 -12.33 0.82
C GLN A 183 28.50 -12.13 2.12
N GLN A 184 27.89 -10.96 2.38
CA GLN A 184 27.05 -10.78 3.57
C GLN A 184 25.72 -11.58 3.51
N SER A 185 25.19 -11.78 2.30
CA SER A 185 23.99 -12.58 2.01
C SER A 185 24.19 -14.07 2.35
N ILE A 186 25.38 -14.63 2.07
CA ILE A 186 25.67 -16.06 2.28
C ILE A 186 25.90 -16.39 3.76
N ASP A 187 26.47 -15.47 4.55
CA ASP A 187 26.86 -15.74 5.95
C ASP A 187 25.74 -15.54 6.97
N SER A 188 24.60 -14.98 6.57
CA SER A 188 23.47 -14.78 7.47
C SER A 188 22.86 -16.13 7.89
N PRO A 189 22.65 -16.38 9.20
CA PRO A 189 22.10 -17.65 9.69
C PRO A 189 20.64 -17.88 9.26
N VAL A 190 19.98 -16.87 8.69
CA VAL A 190 18.59 -16.96 8.18
C VAL A 190 18.49 -17.01 6.66
N ALA A 191 19.59 -16.82 5.92
CA ALA A 191 19.60 -16.87 4.46
C ALA A 191 19.02 -18.18 3.89
N PRO A 192 19.30 -19.38 4.45
CA PRO A 192 18.66 -20.61 3.98
C PRO A 192 17.12 -20.59 4.10
N LEU A 193 16.57 -19.95 5.14
CA LEU A 193 15.12 -19.83 5.30
C LEU A 193 14.53 -18.84 4.27
N VAL A 194 15.22 -17.75 3.98
CA VAL A 194 14.81 -16.77 2.96
C VAL A 194 14.82 -17.40 1.57
N LEU A 195 15.82 -18.23 1.26
CA LEU A 195 15.87 -18.95 0.00
C LEU A 195 14.72 -19.97 -0.14
N GLU A 196 14.38 -20.70 0.95
CA GLU A 196 13.20 -21.56 0.96
C GLU A 196 11.89 -20.78 0.79
N TRP A 197 11.82 -19.57 1.35
CA TRP A 197 10.70 -18.66 1.20
C TRP A 197 10.56 -18.15 -0.24
N LYS A 198 11.66 -17.70 -0.86
CA LYS A 198 11.73 -17.33 -2.28
C LYS A 198 11.22 -18.48 -3.15
N LYS A 199 11.78 -19.67 -2.96
CA LYS A 199 11.36 -20.86 -3.71
C LYS A 199 9.88 -21.16 -3.55
N ALA A 200 9.33 -21.01 -2.34
CA ALA A 200 7.91 -21.26 -2.09
C ALA A 200 6.99 -20.24 -2.79
N LEU A 201 7.43 -18.98 -2.92
CA LEU A 201 6.71 -17.96 -3.69
C LEU A 201 6.75 -18.24 -5.19
N GLU A 202 7.94 -18.45 -5.74
CA GLU A 202 8.15 -18.65 -7.18
C GLU A 202 7.51 -19.95 -7.71
N THR A 203 7.46 -20.99 -6.86
CA THR A 203 6.78 -22.25 -7.21
C THR A 203 5.30 -22.28 -6.81
N GLN A 204 4.76 -21.17 -6.31
CA GLN A 204 3.38 -21.05 -5.84
C GLN A 204 3.00 -22.10 -4.76
N ASP A 205 3.97 -22.65 -4.03
CA ASP A 205 3.76 -23.71 -3.03
C ASP A 205 3.30 -23.12 -1.70
N GLN A 206 1.97 -22.91 -1.61
CA GLN A 206 1.32 -22.43 -0.40
C GLN A 206 1.61 -23.32 0.82
N LYS A 207 1.74 -24.65 0.66
CA LYS A 207 1.98 -25.55 1.80
C LYS A 207 3.39 -25.34 2.33
N LYS A 208 4.38 -25.27 1.44
CA LYS A 208 5.76 -24.99 1.84
C LYS A 208 5.86 -23.61 2.47
N TYR A 209 5.33 -22.56 1.84
CA TYR A 209 5.30 -21.22 2.42
C TYR A 209 4.68 -21.23 3.83
N THR A 210 3.51 -21.85 3.99
CA THR A 210 2.82 -22.00 5.28
C THR A 210 3.68 -22.70 6.34
N SER A 211 4.52 -23.66 5.93
CA SER A 211 5.39 -24.41 6.82
C SER A 211 6.59 -23.62 7.34
N LEU A 212 6.99 -22.54 6.66
CA LEU A 212 8.10 -21.67 7.06
C LEU A 212 7.73 -20.75 8.23
N TRP A 213 6.44 -20.49 8.41
CA TRP A 213 5.91 -19.64 9.47
C TRP A 213 5.90 -20.30 10.85
N ASP A 214 6.13 -19.49 11.88
CA ASP A 214 5.75 -19.89 13.24
C ASP A 214 4.22 -19.88 13.39
N LYS A 215 3.68 -20.94 14.00
CA LYS A 215 2.22 -21.13 14.13
C LYS A 215 1.56 -20.01 14.96
N SER A 216 2.24 -19.54 16.01
CA SER A 216 1.70 -18.49 16.88
C SER A 216 1.80 -17.13 16.20
N ALA A 217 2.92 -16.84 15.55
CA ALA A 217 3.14 -15.60 14.81
C ALA A 217 2.17 -15.48 13.62
N ARG A 218 1.91 -16.56 12.89
CA ARG A 218 0.91 -16.59 11.82
C ARG A 218 -0.49 -16.18 12.28
N LYS A 219 -0.88 -16.56 13.51
CA LYS A 219 -2.16 -16.14 14.09
C LYS A 219 -2.14 -14.66 14.48
N LYS A 220 -1.02 -14.16 14.99
CA LYS A 220 -0.82 -12.77 15.39
C LYS A 220 -0.79 -11.83 14.17
N GLN A 221 -0.04 -12.20 13.13
CA GLN A 221 0.11 -11.49 11.86
C GLN A 221 -0.83 -12.04 10.78
N ARG A 222 -2.08 -12.36 11.15
CA ARG A 222 -3.03 -12.99 10.23
C ARG A 222 -3.27 -12.18 8.96
N LYS A 223 -3.28 -10.84 9.06
CA LYS A 223 -3.49 -9.95 7.90
C LYS A 223 -2.38 -10.15 6.88
N ASN A 224 -1.14 -9.92 7.29
CA ASN A 224 0.07 -10.06 6.48
C ASN A 224 0.18 -11.47 5.88
N TYR A 225 -0.04 -12.51 6.70
CA TYR A 225 -0.06 -13.88 6.22
C TYR A 225 -1.13 -14.15 5.16
N THR A 226 -2.35 -13.64 5.35
CA THR A 226 -3.46 -13.84 4.39
C THR A 226 -3.19 -13.09 3.09
N LEU A 227 -2.62 -11.89 3.18
CA LEU A 227 -2.21 -11.10 2.02
C LEU A 227 -1.18 -11.86 1.19
N ALA A 228 -0.08 -12.28 1.82
CA ALA A 228 0.98 -13.03 1.14
C ALA A 228 0.49 -14.34 0.50
N ILE A 229 -0.41 -15.08 1.17
CA ILE A 229 -1.05 -16.29 0.58
C ILE A 229 -1.90 -15.96 -0.64
N GLY A 230 -2.57 -14.81 -0.66
CA GLY A 230 -3.31 -14.35 -1.83
C GLY A 230 -2.39 -14.14 -3.04
N HIS A 231 -1.24 -13.50 -2.82
CA HIS A 231 -0.26 -13.20 -3.87
C HIS A 231 0.47 -14.45 -4.36
N ILE A 232 0.69 -15.48 -3.52
CA ILE A 232 1.30 -16.76 -3.93
C ILE A 232 0.52 -17.47 -5.06
N SER A 233 -0.74 -17.12 -5.28
CA SER A 233 -1.51 -17.65 -6.42
C SER A 233 -1.16 -17.01 -7.78
N GLN A 234 -0.32 -15.97 -7.79
CA GLN A 234 0.18 -15.29 -8.97
C GLN A 234 1.57 -15.84 -9.35
N GLU A 235 1.98 -15.63 -10.58
CA GLU A 235 3.36 -15.90 -11.01
C GLU A 235 4.25 -14.83 -10.36
N LEU A 236 5.22 -15.25 -9.55
CA LEU A 236 6.06 -14.35 -8.77
C LEU A 236 7.52 -14.62 -9.09
N GLU A 237 8.31 -13.56 -9.22
CA GLU A 237 9.76 -13.61 -9.24
C GLU A 237 10.28 -12.81 -8.04
N VAL A 238 11.21 -13.40 -7.29
CA VAL A 238 11.73 -12.77 -6.07
C VAL A 238 13.18 -12.38 -6.29
N ASP A 239 13.49 -11.09 -6.31
CA ASP A 239 14.86 -10.63 -6.35
C ASP A 239 15.40 -10.40 -4.93
N LEU A 240 16.51 -11.08 -4.63
CA LEU A 240 17.24 -10.98 -3.36
C LEU A 240 18.58 -10.25 -3.51
N SER A 241 18.90 -9.71 -4.69
CA SER A 241 20.17 -9.02 -4.97
C SER A 241 20.42 -7.85 -4.01
N GLN A 242 19.35 -7.12 -3.68
CA GLN A 242 19.36 -5.98 -2.75
C GLN A 242 18.98 -6.35 -1.31
N ALA A 243 18.75 -7.64 -1.01
CA ALA A 243 18.23 -8.04 0.29
C ALA A 243 19.26 -7.83 1.41
N GLU A 244 18.91 -7.04 2.42
CA GLU A 244 19.77 -6.74 3.55
C GLU A 244 19.43 -7.61 4.77
N TYR A 245 20.41 -8.33 5.31
CA TYR A 245 20.22 -9.24 6.45
C TYR A 245 20.74 -8.62 7.75
N LYS A 246 19.84 -8.13 8.61
CA LYS A 246 20.18 -7.44 9.86
C LYS A 246 19.82 -8.28 11.08
N ALA A 247 20.76 -8.48 12.00
CA ALA A 247 20.45 -8.98 13.33
C ALA A 247 19.73 -7.87 14.12
N ILE A 248 18.60 -8.17 14.76
CA ILE A 248 17.88 -7.16 15.54
C ILE A 248 18.68 -6.88 16.83
N ALA A 249 18.97 -5.60 17.08
CA ALA A 249 19.67 -5.15 18.28
C ALA A 249 19.05 -5.78 19.54
N TYR A 250 19.91 -6.25 20.45
CA TYR A 250 19.53 -6.94 21.70
C TYR A 250 18.79 -8.27 21.52
N SER A 251 18.77 -8.86 20.32
CA SER A 251 18.18 -10.18 20.08
C SER A 251 19.10 -11.10 19.28
N LYS A 252 19.69 -12.10 19.96
CA LYS A 252 20.47 -13.17 19.31
C LYS A 252 19.62 -14.16 18.50
N THR A 253 18.30 -14.03 18.56
CA THR A 253 17.36 -14.98 17.97
C THR A 253 16.43 -14.33 16.97
N LYS A 254 16.65 -13.07 16.58
CA LYS A 254 15.81 -12.38 15.61
C LYS A 254 16.64 -11.70 14.54
N HIS A 255 16.18 -11.83 13.31
CA HIS A 255 16.74 -11.15 12.16
C HIS A 255 15.62 -10.44 11.41
N LEU A 256 16.02 -9.37 10.76
CA LEU A 256 15.22 -8.59 9.83
C LEU A 256 15.87 -8.72 8.46
N VAL A 257 15.05 -8.99 7.45
CA VAL A 257 15.49 -9.01 6.06
C VAL A 257 14.67 -7.99 5.31
N GLU A 258 15.33 -6.97 4.79
CA GLU A 258 14.72 -5.81 4.13
C GLU A 258 15.11 -5.77 2.65
N ASN A 259 14.49 -4.87 1.88
CA ASN A 259 14.81 -4.62 0.47
C ASN A 259 14.67 -5.87 -0.42
N ILE A 260 13.69 -6.74 -0.10
CA ILE A 260 13.37 -7.87 -0.96
C ILE A 260 12.37 -7.39 -2.01
N ASN A 261 12.71 -7.52 -3.28
CA ASN A 261 11.80 -7.17 -4.36
C ASN A 261 11.03 -8.41 -4.81
N VAL A 262 9.72 -8.28 -4.94
CA VAL A 262 8.85 -9.35 -5.45
C VAL A 262 8.05 -8.82 -6.63
N SER A 263 8.46 -9.25 -7.81
CA SER A 263 7.82 -8.96 -9.08
C SER A 263 6.65 -9.92 -9.32
N VAL A 264 5.53 -9.38 -9.78
CA VAL A 264 4.31 -10.14 -10.11
C VAL A 264 4.18 -10.20 -11.62
N TYR A 265 3.91 -11.39 -12.14
CA TYR A 265 3.70 -11.66 -13.56
C TYR A 265 2.31 -12.26 -13.80
N SER A 266 1.82 -12.10 -15.03
CA SER A 266 0.62 -12.79 -15.50
C SER A 266 0.84 -13.24 -16.94
N GLY A 267 1.09 -14.54 -17.11
CA GLY A 267 1.29 -15.13 -18.44
C GLY A 267 2.62 -14.67 -19.06
N GLY A 268 3.66 -14.53 -18.24
CA GLY A 268 4.98 -14.05 -18.66
C GLY A 268 5.11 -12.53 -18.77
N THR A 269 4.02 -11.76 -18.68
CA THR A 269 4.06 -10.29 -18.68
C THR A 269 4.23 -9.75 -17.27
N PHE A 270 5.19 -8.85 -17.07
CA PHE A 270 5.41 -8.13 -15.82
C PHE A 270 4.22 -7.22 -15.48
N ILE A 271 3.79 -7.20 -14.22
CA ILE A 271 2.68 -6.37 -13.73
C ILE A 271 3.18 -5.25 -12.83
N GLU A 272 3.92 -5.62 -11.77
CA GLU A 272 4.37 -4.72 -10.71
C GLU A 272 5.39 -5.40 -9.79
N THR A 273 6.26 -4.61 -9.16
CA THR A 273 7.21 -5.05 -8.13
C THR A 273 6.82 -4.46 -6.78
N HIS A 274 6.76 -5.31 -5.76
CA HIS A 274 6.51 -4.93 -4.38
C HIS A 274 7.78 -5.08 -3.55
N SER A 275 8.07 -4.13 -2.69
CA SER A 275 9.07 -4.33 -1.65
C SER A 275 8.51 -5.20 -0.53
N ARG A 276 9.33 -6.09 0.02
CA ARG A 276 8.97 -6.96 1.13
C ARG A 276 10.00 -6.93 2.24
N GLN A 277 9.50 -7.13 3.44
CA GLN A 277 10.28 -7.21 4.66
C GLN A 277 9.92 -8.47 5.45
N LEU A 278 10.92 -9.28 5.77
CA LEU A 278 10.76 -10.47 6.59
C LEU A 278 11.28 -10.21 8.00
N THR A 279 10.50 -10.59 9.00
CA THR A 279 11.00 -10.75 10.36
C THR A 279 11.09 -12.23 10.68
N ILE A 280 12.28 -12.69 11.05
CA ILE A 280 12.61 -14.10 11.26
C ILE A 280 13.06 -14.30 12.72
N GLU A 281 12.56 -15.33 13.39
CA GLU A 281 12.94 -15.64 14.77
C GLU A 281 13.27 -17.14 14.95
N LYS A 282 14.26 -17.42 15.79
CA LYS A 282 14.62 -18.79 16.17
C LYS A 282 13.60 -19.31 17.19
N LYS A 283 12.72 -20.24 16.76
CA LYS A 283 11.62 -20.80 17.57
C LYS A 283 11.76 -22.30 17.77
N GLY A 284 11.21 -22.81 18.87
CA GLY A 284 11.17 -24.24 19.21
C GLY A 284 11.71 -24.54 20.60
N PHE A 285 11.14 -25.54 21.27
CA PHE A 285 11.49 -25.90 22.64
C PHE A 285 12.69 -26.87 22.71
N PHE A 286 12.74 -27.87 21.83
CA PHE A 286 13.82 -28.87 21.78
C PHE A 286 14.78 -28.71 20.59
N ILE A 287 14.26 -28.32 19.41
CA ILE A 287 15.07 -28.02 18.22
C ILE A 287 14.68 -26.63 17.75
N ARG A 288 15.57 -25.65 17.99
CA ARG A 288 15.34 -24.25 17.63
C ARG A 288 15.60 -24.07 16.14
N LYS A 289 14.55 -23.87 15.35
CA LYS A 289 14.61 -23.58 13.91
C LYS A 289 14.23 -22.13 13.65
N TRP A 290 14.84 -21.53 12.63
CA TRP A 290 14.41 -20.22 12.15
C TRP A 290 13.02 -20.32 11.53
N ARG A 291 12.16 -19.37 11.87
CA ARG A 291 10.77 -19.31 11.41
C ARG A 291 10.40 -17.88 11.06
N ILE A 292 9.60 -17.73 10.01
CA ILE A 292 8.99 -16.43 9.67
C ILE A 292 7.99 -16.08 10.75
N ILE A 293 8.11 -14.87 11.29
CA ILE A 293 7.16 -14.32 12.24
C ILE A 293 6.40 -13.11 11.67
N ASN A 294 6.91 -12.50 10.61
CA ASN A 294 6.23 -11.48 9.81
C ASN A 294 6.75 -11.53 8.36
N ASP A 295 5.85 -11.34 7.40
CA ASP A 295 6.12 -11.11 5.97
C ASP A 295 5.28 -9.89 5.60
N GLU A 296 5.92 -8.74 5.61
CA GLU A 296 5.28 -7.46 5.39
C GLU A 296 5.52 -7.01 3.96
N MET A 297 4.45 -6.61 3.29
CA MET A 297 4.50 -6.08 1.93
C MET A 297 4.47 -4.57 2.06
N GLY A 298 5.41 -3.88 1.43
CA GLY A 298 5.45 -2.44 1.34
C GLY A 298 4.22 -1.92 0.58
N ASP A 299 3.80 -0.70 0.91
CA ASP A 299 2.70 -0.03 0.22
C ASP A 299 3.12 0.56 -1.15
N ASP A 300 4.42 0.52 -1.45
CA ASP A 300 5.04 1.08 -2.65
C ASP A 300 5.17 -0.01 -3.73
N TYR A 301 4.63 0.26 -4.93
CA TYR A 301 4.67 -0.63 -6.09
C TYR A 301 5.32 0.07 -7.29
N ILE A 302 6.28 -0.60 -7.92
CA ILE A 302 6.95 -0.13 -9.14
C ILE A 302 6.28 -0.84 -10.32
N THR A 303 5.72 -0.10 -11.27
CA THR A 303 5.04 -0.66 -12.45
C THR A 303 5.94 -0.78 -13.67
N GLU A 304 7.22 -0.44 -13.52
CA GLU A 304 8.24 -0.64 -14.54
C GLU A 304 9.01 -1.93 -14.25
N PRO A 305 9.31 -2.75 -15.28
CA PRO A 305 10.06 -3.98 -15.08
C PRO A 305 11.43 -3.65 -14.49
N PRO A 306 11.90 -4.38 -13.47
CA PRO A 306 13.26 -4.19 -12.99
C PRO A 306 14.24 -4.47 -14.13
N ILE A 307 15.18 -3.55 -14.35
CA ILE A 307 16.25 -3.72 -15.35
C ILE A 307 17.07 -4.93 -14.91
N SER A 308 16.84 -6.09 -15.53
CA SER A 308 17.59 -7.30 -15.23
C SER A 308 18.97 -7.19 -15.85
N GLN A 309 20.02 -7.07 -15.03
CA GLN A 309 21.41 -6.84 -15.44
C GLN A 309 22.09 -8.07 -16.10
N ASN A 310 21.35 -9.04 -16.63
CA ASN A 310 21.93 -10.32 -17.09
C ASN A 310 21.69 -10.72 -18.55
N ASP A 311 21.11 -9.86 -19.39
CA ASP A 311 21.02 -10.18 -20.82
C ASP A 311 22.27 -9.67 -21.59
N PRO A 312 23.02 -10.55 -22.26
CA PRO A 312 24.15 -10.15 -23.09
C PRO A 312 23.66 -9.35 -24.31
N LEU A 313 24.30 -8.22 -24.56
CA LEU A 313 24.15 -7.41 -25.77
C LEU A 313 24.43 -8.27 -27.02
N VAL A 314 23.36 -8.72 -27.68
CA VAL A 314 23.42 -9.28 -29.03
C VAL A 314 22.99 -8.19 -30.00
N ASP A 315 23.96 -7.63 -30.71
CA ASP A 315 23.75 -6.81 -31.90
C ASP A 315 23.11 -7.66 -32.99
N GLU A 316 21.79 -7.54 -33.19
CA GLU A 316 21.13 -7.88 -34.46
C GLU A 316 20.11 -6.80 -34.84
N PRO A 317 19.92 -6.56 -36.17
CA PRO A 317 19.33 -5.33 -36.67
C PRO A 317 17.81 -5.30 -36.53
N VAL A 318 17.35 -4.12 -36.09
CA VAL A 318 15.98 -3.63 -35.96
C VAL A 318 15.02 -4.24 -36.98
N THR A 319 14.10 -5.06 -36.47
CA THR A 319 12.77 -5.22 -37.06
C THR A 319 11.81 -4.49 -36.13
N GLU A 320 11.09 -3.50 -36.66
CA GLU A 320 10.12 -2.68 -35.94
C GLU A 320 8.99 -3.56 -35.36
N GLU A 321 9.11 -3.94 -34.10
CA GLU A 321 7.97 -4.27 -33.25
C GLU A 321 8.08 -3.47 -31.94
N SER A 322 6.94 -2.90 -31.55
CA SER A 322 6.78 -1.81 -30.60
C SER A 322 7.39 -2.09 -29.21
N VAL A 323 8.52 -1.44 -28.93
CA VAL A 323 9.11 -1.35 -27.59
C VAL A 323 8.46 -0.20 -26.83
N GLY A 324 8.12 -0.48 -25.57
CA GLY A 324 7.35 0.36 -24.65
C GLY A 324 7.85 1.80 -24.55
N GLY A 325 6.91 2.72 -24.77
CA GLY A 325 7.11 4.15 -24.63
C GLY A 325 6.94 4.61 -23.18
N ILE A 326 7.80 5.56 -22.82
CA ILE A 326 7.72 6.54 -21.75
C ILE A 326 6.27 6.99 -21.52
N PHE A 327 5.84 7.14 -20.25
CA PHE A 327 4.50 7.58 -19.84
C PHE A 327 4.17 9.02 -20.28
N ASN A 328 3.89 9.22 -21.58
CA ASN A 328 3.56 10.53 -22.16
C ASN A 328 2.11 10.67 -22.67
N GLY A 329 1.25 9.66 -22.49
CA GLY A 329 -0.15 9.74 -22.92
C GLY A 329 -0.38 9.60 -24.43
N ASP A 330 0.61 9.14 -25.18
CA ASP A 330 0.57 8.94 -26.65
C ASP A 330 -0.11 7.62 -27.06
N ALA A 331 -1.21 7.26 -26.42
CA ALA A 331 -1.98 6.10 -26.84
C ALA A 331 -2.69 6.38 -28.19
N PRO A 332 -2.82 5.38 -29.09
CA PRO A 332 -3.63 5.52 -30.29
C PRO A 332 -5.04 6.05 -29.98
N LEU A 333 -5.54 6.97 -30.80
CA LEU A 333 -6.82 7.66 -30.57
C LEU A 333 -7.99 6.69 -30.36
N ASP A 334 -7.96 5.54 -31.02
CA ASP A 334 -8.98 4.50 -30.89
C ASP A 334 -8.93 3.82 -29.50
N THR A 335 -7.75 3.62 -28.93
CA THR A 335 -7.55 3.13 -27.56
C THR A 335 -8.07 4.14 -26.55
N GLN A 336 -7.74 5.43 -26.71
CA GLN A 336 -8.25 6.48 -25.83
C GLN A 336 -9.78 6.57 -25.85
N LEU A 337 -10.38 6.44 -27.04
CA LEU A 337 -11.83 6.42 -27.19
C LEU A 337 -12.46 5.18 -26.51
N LYS A 338 -11.88 3.99 -26.70
CA LYS A 338 -12.38 2.74 -26.10
C LYS A 338 -12.32 2.78 -24.57
N VAL A 339 -11.21 3.23 -24.00
CA VAL A 339 -11.05 3.35 -22.54
C VAL A 339 -12.01 4.39 -21.97
N SER A 340 -12.13 5.55 -22.62
CA SER A 340 -13.09 6.59 -22.22
C SER A 340 -14.54 6.08 -22.27
N GLN A 341 -14.90 5.26 -23.27
CA GLN A 341 -16.22 4.64 -23.34
C GLN A 341 -16.47 3.65 -22.20
N ILE A 342 -15.47 2.85 -21.82
CA ILE A 342 -15.58 1.92 -20.69
C ILE A 342 -15.73 2.69 -19.37
N LEU A 343 -14.94 3.73 -19.16
CA LEU A 343 -15.04 4.58 -17.97
C LEU A 343 -16.38 5.33 -17.91
N GLY A 344 -16.86 5.85 -19.03
CA GLY A 344 -18.18 6.48 -19.12
C GLY A 344 -19.32 5.49 -18.85
N LYS A 345 -19.25 4.26 -19.39
CA LYS A 345 -20.20 3.18 -19.09
C LYS A 345 -20.14 2.77 -17.62
N TRP A 346 -18.96 2.71 -17.03
CA TRP A 346 -18.77 2.40 -15.62
C TRP A 346 -19.39 3.47 -14.72
N GLN A 347 -19.08 4.74 -15.02
CA GLN A 347 -19.63 5.90 -14.33
C GLN A 347 -21.16 5.86 -14.37
N GLN A 348 -21.73 5.77 -15.58
CA GLN A 348 -23.18 5.76 -15.77
C GLN A 348 -23.84 4.56 -15.07
N ALA A 349 -23.29 3.35 -15.21
CA ALA A 349 -23.85 2.17 -14.55
C ALA A 349 -23.83 2.30 -13.02
N TRP A 350 -22.82 2.97 -12.46
CA TRP A 350 -22.78 3.23 -11.02
C TRP A 350 -23.82 4.27 -10.60
N GLU A 351 -23.91 5.39 -11.32
CA GLU A 351 -24.88 6.47 -11.08
C GLU A 351 -26.34 6.00 -11.19
N ASP A 352 -26.64 5.23 -12.26
CA ASP A 352 -27.95 4.63 -12.54
C ASP A 352 -28.25 3.41 -11.66
N LYS A 353 -27.27 2.97 -10.86
CA LYS A 353 -27.34 1.76 -10.00
C LYS A 353 -27.60 0.48 -10.79
N ASP A 354 -27.26 0.45 -12.08
CA ASP A 354 -27.28 -0.72 -12.94
C ASP A 354 -26.15 -1.68 -12.55
N LEU A 355 -26.49 -2.59 -11.63
CA LEU A 355 -25.54 -3.54 -11.08
C LEU A 355 -24.99 -4.52 -12.13
N ASP A 356 -25.78 -4.89 -13.14
CA ASP A 356 -25.35 -5.92 -14.08
C ASP A 356 -24.34 -5.34 -15.07
N THR A 357 -24.61 -4.15 -15.61
CA THR A 357 -23.64 -3.41 -16.41
C THR A 357 -22.40 -3.07 -15.60
N TYR A 358 -22.56 -2.53 -14.38
CA TYR A 358 -21.44 -2.21 -13.49
C TYR A 358 -20.52 -3.40 -13.25
N MET A 359 -21.08 -4.58 -12.92
CA MET A 359 -20.28 -5.77 -12.67
C MET A 359 -19.67 -6.39 -13.93
N SER A 360 -20.24 -6.14 -15.12
CA SER A 360 -19.69 -6.65 -16.39
C SER A 360 -18.34 -6.04 -16.75
N LEU A 361 -18.08 -4.81 -16.29
CA LEU A 361 -16.87 -4.04 -16.60
C LEU A 361 -15.66 -4.47 -15.74
N TYR A 362 -15.87 -5.28 -14.70
CA TYR A 362 -14.77 -5.83 -13.89
C TYR A 362 -14.29 -7.17 -14.44
N ALA A 363 -12.98 -7.37 -14.43
CA ALA A 363 -12.38 -8.67 -14.67
C ALA A 363 -12.77 -9.68 -13.59
N GLU A 364 -12.79 -10.98 -13.92
CA GLU A 364 -13.21 -12.01 -12.95
C GLU A 364 -12.31 -12.06 -11.72
N LYS A 365 -11.01 -11.78 -11.90
CA LYS A 365 -9.99 -11.74 -10.85
C LYS A 365 -9.78 -10.35 -10.25
N ALA A 366 -10.67 -9.39 -10.50
CA ALA A 366 -10.47 -8.01 -10.05
C ALA A 366 -10.30 -7.89 -8.52
N LEU A 367 -9.33 -7.07 -8.11
CA LEU A 367 -9.04 -6.76 -6.71
C LEU A 367 -9.73 -5.43 -6.34
N ILE A 368 -10.83 -5.52 -5.58
CA ILE A 368 -11.58 -4.32 -5.19
C ILE A 368 -11.38 -4.03 -3.71
N THR A 369 -10.78 -2.89 -3.39
CA THR A 369 -10.66 -2.41 -2.03
C THR A 369 -11.90 -1.59 -1.67
N ARG A 370 -12.52 -1.95 -0.56
CA ARG A 370 -13.61 -1.16 0.01
C ARG A 370 -13.30 -0.77 1.43
N VAL A 371 -13.49 0.51 1.72
CA VAL A 371 -13.31 1.02 3.06
C VAL A 371 -14.64 1.21 3.76
N THR A 372 -14.64 0.91 5.05
CA THR A 372 -15.71 1.27 5.96
C THR A 372 -15.18 2.35 6.88
N VAL A 373 -15.88 3.48 6.91
CA VAL A 373 -15.61 4.58 7.83
C VAL A 373 -16.52 4.41 9.05
N ARG A 374 -15.93 4.27 10.24
CA ARG A 374 -16.67 4.30 11.51
C ARG A 374 -16.03 5.31 12.45
N GLY A 375 -16.64 6.49 12.57
CA GLY A 375 -16.01 7.65 13.20
C GLY A 375 -14.83 8.14 12.35
N ASP A 376 -13.68 8.41 12.97
CA ASP A 376 -12.45 8.85 12.30
C ASP A 376 -11.53 7.71 11.86
N ARG A 377 -12.00 6.45 11.91
CA ARG A 377 -11.21 5.28 11.53
C ARG A 377 -11.72 4.67 10.23
N GLU A 378 -10.78 4.45 9.32
CA GLU A 378 -10.95 3.75 8.06
C GLU A 378 -10.51 2.29 8.21
N THR A 379 -11.30 1.36 7.70
CA THR A 379 -10.93 -0.06 7.61
C THR A 379 -11.17 -0.55 6.20
N SER A 380 -10.09 -0.82 5.49
CA SER A 380 -10.10 -1.39 4.15
C SER A 380 -10.31 -2.90 4.19
N THR A 381 -11.14 -3.39 3.28
CA THR A 381 -11.39 -4.81 3.05
C THR A 381 -11.37 -5.08 1.56
N PHE A 382 -10.62 -6.12 1.15
CA PHE A 382 -10.65 -6.58 -0.23
C PHE A 382 -11.90 -7.40 -0.50
N LEU A 383 -12.45 -7.22 -1.70
CA LEU A 383 -13.63 -7.90 -2.19
C LEU A 383 -13.32 -8.53 -3.53
N THR A 384 -13.68 -9.80 -3.65
CA THR A 384 -13.82 -10.46 -4.96
C THR A 384 -15.01 -9.85 -5.71
N LYS A 385 -15.04 -9.99 -7.04
CA LYS A 385 -16.17 -9.58 -7.90
C LYS A 385 -17.53 -10.08 -7.39
N LYS A 386 -17.62 -11.33 -6.94
CA LYS A 386 -18.84 -11.90 -6.35
C LYS A 386 -19.27 -11.20 -5.06
N GLN A 387 -18.32 -10.89 -4.17
CA GLN A 387 -18.59 -10.19 -2.92
C GLN A 387 -18.98 -8.72 -3.16
N LEU A 388 -18.33 -8.07 -4.14
CA LEU A 388 -18.69 -6.72 -4.58
C LEU A 388 -20.14 -6.70 -5.07
N ARG A 389 -20.54 -7.62 -5.96
CA ARG A 389 -21.92 -7.72 -6.47
C ARG A 389 -22.95 -7.84 -5.36
N GLN A 390 -22.72 -8.75 -4.41
CA GLN A 390 -23.63 -8.95 -3.28
C GLN A 390 -23.75 -7.69 -2.39
N LYS A 391 -22.63 -6.99 -2.18
CA LYS A 391 -22.60 -5.76 -1.39
C LYS A 391 -23.29 -4.61 -2.13
N MET A 392 -22.98 -4.39 -3.40
CA MET A 392 -23.58 -3.34 -4.22
C MET A 392 -25.10 -3.55 -4.37
N LYS A 393 -25.56 -4.79 -4.52
CA LYS A 393 -27.00 -5.12 -4.52
C LYS A 393 -27.73 -4.60 -3.29
N ARG A 394 -27.11 -4.70 -2.10
CA ARG A 394 -27.70 -4.19 -0.85
C ARG A 394 -27.62 -2.67 -0.76
N LEU A 395 -26.48 -2.10 -1.15
CA LEU A 395 -26.25 -0.66 -1.08
C LEU A 395 -27.13 0.15 -2.03
N ASN A 396 -27.31 -0.32 -3.26
CA ASN A 396 -28.09 0.39 -4.28
C ASN A 396 -29.53 0.64 -3.83
N LEU A 397 -30.08 -0.21 -2.96
CA LEU A 397 -31.39 0.00 -2.33
C LEU A 397 -31.40 1.21 -1.39
N GLY A 398 -30.29 1.42 -0.68
CA GLY A 398 -30.10 2.48 0.31
C GLY A 398 -29.60 3.81 -0.25
N TYR A 399 -29.11 3.86 -1.49
CA TYR A 399 -28.66 5.12 -2.10
C TYR A 399 -29.84 5.94 -2.66
N ALA A 400 -29.87 7.23 -2.32
CA ALA A 400 -30.75 8.23 -2.92
C ALA A 400 -30.19 8.65 -4.29
N GLY A 401 -28.95 9.12 -4.33
CA GLY A 401 -28.22 9.51 -5.54
C GLY A 401 -26.75 9.14 -5.45
N ILE A 402 -26.11 9.01 -6.61
CA ILE A 402 -24.67 8.80 -6.75
C ILE A 402 -24.24 9.75 -7.88
N GLN A 403 -23.14 10.46 -7.67
CA GLN A 403 -22.50 11.30 -8.67
C GLN A 403 -21.02 10.95 -8.71
N VAL A 404 -20.47 10.87 -9.91
CA VAL A 404 -19.11 10.42 -10.14
C VAL A 404 -18.47 11.33 -11.18
N LYS A 405 -17.20 11.69 -10.95
CA LYS A 405 -16.39 12.47 -11.88
C LYS A 405 -15.09 11.72 -12.12
N ILE A 406 -14.82 11.41 -13.39
CA ILE A 406 -13.57 10.79 -13.82
C ILE A 406 -12.53 11.88 -14.13
N SER A 407 -11.29 11.66 -13.70
CA SER A 407 -10.14 12.53 -13.94
C SER A 407 -8.85 11.73 -14.06
N ASN A 408 -7.76 12.39 -14.44
CA ASN A 408 -6.41 11.82 -14.48
C ASN A 408 -6.33 10.51 -15.26
N LEU A 409 -7.02 10.44 -16.40
CA LEU A 409 -6.95 9.29 -17.30
C LEU A 409 -5.58 9.27 -17.99
N ILE A 410 -4.81 8.22 -17.71
CA ILE A 410 -3.51 7.94 -18.33
C ILE A 410 -3.62 6.58 -19.01
N ILE A 411 -3.22 6.48 -20.28
CA ILE A 411 -3.31 5.27 -21.09
C ILE A 411 -1.93 4.95 -21.65
N ASN A 412 -1.52 3.69 -21.56
CA ASN A 412 -0.28 3.19 -22.14
C ASN A 412 -0.53 1.79 -22.73
N GLY A 413 -0.54 1.69 -24.06
CA GLY A 413 -0.76 0.43 -24.76
C GLY A 413 -2.08 -0.25 -24.37
N ASP A 414 -1.97 -1.39 -23.68
CA ASP A 414 -3.06 -2.25 -23.25
C ASP A 414 -3.49 -2.03 -21.79
N ARG A 415 -2.93 -1.02 -21.10
CA ARG A 415 -3.30 -0.61 -19.74
C ARG A 415 -3.71 0.86 -19.64
N ALA A 416 -4.59 1.16 -18.68
CA ALA A 416 -5.02 2.51 -18.38
C ALA A 416 -5.31 2.69 -16.88
N VAL A 417 -5.03 3.87 -16.36
CA VAL A 417 -5.30 4.25 -14.98
C VAL A 417 -6.16 5.50 -14.98
N ALA A 418 -7.18 5.55 -14.12
CA ALA A 418 -8.04 6.71 -13.97
C ALA A 418 -8.43 6.92 -12.50
N ASP A 419 -8.57 8.19 -12.11
CA ASP A 419 -9.17 8.57 -10.84
C ASP A 419 -10.66 8.84 -11.02
N ALA A 420 -11.46 8.46 -10.02
CA ALA A 420 -12.89 8.66 -9.97
C ALA A 420 -13.28 9.27 -8.61
N GLU A 421 -13.53 10.58 -8.60
CA GLU A 421 -14.12 11.29 -7.48
C GLU A 421 -15.61 10.97 -7.42
N PHE A 422 -16.16 10.80 -6.22
CA PHE A 422 -17.58 10.48 -6.11
C PHE A 422 -18.26 11.10 -4.89
N LEU A 423 -19.57 11.28 -5.02
CA LEU A 423 -20.52 11.66 -3.97
C LEU A 423 -21.65 10.63 -3.94
N GLN A 424 -21.87 9.99 -2.79
CA GLN A 424 -22.98 9.06 -2.56
C GLN A 424 -23.91 9.59 -1.49
N GLU A 425 -25.19 9.69 -1.81
CA GLU A 425 -26.22 10.13 -0.87
C GLU A 425 -27.08 8.94 -0.45
N PHE A 426 -27.37 8.79 0.85
CA PHE A 426 -28.20 7.70 1.36
C PHE A 426 -29.62 8.15 1.65
N LYS A 427 -30.58 7.26 1.41
CA LYS A 427 -32.00 7.45 1.73
C LYS A 427 -32.17 7.53 3.25
N GLY A 428 -32.66 8.66 3.73
CA GLY A 428 -33.04 8.88 5.12
C GLY A 428 -33.45 10.33 5.36
N MET A 429 -34.55 10.55 6.09
CA MET A 429 -34.93 11.88 6.56
C MET A 429 -34.16 12.19 7.86
N PRO A 430 -33.35 13.25 7.94
CA PRO A 430 -32.88 13.76 9.21
C PRO A 430 -34.07 14.37 9.96
N ALA A 431 -34.02 14.31 11.29
CA ALA A 431 -35.07 14.83 12.18
C ALA A 431 -35.40 16.33 11.97
N SER A 432 -34.62 17.07 11.19
CA SER A 432 -34.79 18.51 10.95
C SER A 432 -35.06 18.91 9.49
N GLY A 433 -35.44 17.96 8.62
CA GLY A 433 -36.03 18.22 7.28
C GLY A 433 -35.32 19.26 6.39
N SER A 434 -34.36 18.82 5.56
CA SER A 434 -33.94 19.46 4.28
C SER A 434 -32.64 18.93 3.67
N ARG A 435 -32.00 17.88 4.23
CA ARG A 435 -30.76 17.26 3.69
C ARG A 435 -30.82 15.73 3.78
N PRO A 436 -30.10 14.94 2.98
CA PRO A 436 -29.97 13.50 3.20
C PRO A 436 -29.30 13.22 4.56
N ALA A 437 -29.74 12.18 5.27
CA ALA A 437 -29.25 11.87 6.63
C ALA A 437 -27.75 11.48 6.68
N TYR A 438 -27.16 11.07 5.55
CA TYR A 438 -25.75 10.65 5.45
C TYR A 438 -25.28 10.70 3.99
N SER A 439 -24.04 11.16 3.76
CA SER A 439 -23.35 11.13 2.46
C SER A 439 -21.92 10.60 2.60
N ASP A 440 -21.44 9.86 1.61
CA ASP A 440 -20.05 9.39 1.52
C ASP A 440 -19.35 10.03 0.32
N ILE A 441 -18.09 10.40 0.51
CA ILE A 441 -17.30 11.14 -0.48
C ILE A 441 -15.88 10.59 -0.46
N GLY A 442 -15.33 10.33 -1.63
CA GLY A 442 -13.96 9.84 -1.76
C GLY A 442 -13.48 9.80 -3.19
N THR A 443 -12.27 9.29 -3.35
CA THR A 443 -11.64 9.05 -4.63
C THR A 443 -11.41 7.55 -4.78
N LYS A 444 -11.70 7.03 -5.98
CA LYS A 444 -11.30 5.70 -6.40
C LYS A 444 -10.20 5.80 -7.43
N LYS A 445 -9.22 4.91 -7.36
CA LYS A 445 -8.27 4.71 -8.46
C LYS A 445 -8.67 3.42 -9.17
N LEU A 446 -8.89 3.50 -10.48
CA LEU A 446 -9.25 2.40 -11.35
C LEU A 446 -8.04 2.01 -12.19
N ASP A 447 -7.78 0.72 -12.25
CA ASP A 447 -6.75 0.13 -13.10
C ASP A 447 -7.43 -0.79 -14.12
N LEU A 448 -7.26 -0.45 -15.39
CA LEU A 448 -7.89 -1.12 -16.52
C LEU A 448 -6.82 -1.77 -17.38
N MET A 449 -7.14 -2.94 -17.92
CA MET A 449 -6.34 -3.59 -18.95
C MET A 449 -7.22 -4.33 -19.95
N ILE A 450 -6.68 -4.64 -21.12
CA ILE A 450 -7.31 -5.57 -22.07
C ILE A 450 -7.32 -6.97 -21.43
N ASP A 451 -8.51 -7.54 -21.20
CA ASP A 451 -8.64 -8.88 -20.64
C ASP A 451 -8.17 -9.91 -21.68
N PRO A 452 -7.13 -10.71 -21.38
CA PRO A 452 -6.59 -11.68 -22.32
C PRO A 452 -7.57 -12.80 -22.68
N ALA A 453 -8.65 -12.98 -21.90
CA ALA A 453 -9.67 -13.99 -22.18
C ALA A 453 -10.56 -13.63 -23.37
N ASP A 454 -10.82 -12.34 -23.62
CA ASP A 454 -11.78 -11.89 -24.63
C ASP A 454 -11.37 -10.63 -25.41
N GLY A 455 -10.22 -10.03 -25.09
CA GLY A 455 -9.69 -8.86 -25.79
C GLY A 455 -10.41 -7.55 -25.47
N TYR A 456 -11.26 -7.51 -24.43
CA TYR A 456 -11.98 -6.31 -24.03
C TYR A 456 -11.36 -5.65 -22.81
N TRP A 457 -11.36 -4.32 -22.79
CA TRP A 457 -10.96 -3.53 -21.63
C TRP A 457 -11.84 -3.83 -20.41
N LYS A 458 -11.21 -4.18 -19.29
CA LYS A 458 -11.87 -4.42 -18.00
C LYS A 458 -11.09 -3.82 -16.85
N ILE A 459 -11.79 -3.56 -15.76
CA ILE A 459 -11.23 -3.09 -14.50
C ILE A 459 -10.67 -4.28 -13.72
N TYR A 460 -9.37 -4.25 -13.44
CA TYR A 460 -8.64 -5.28 -12.69
C TYR A 460 -8.35 -4.89 -11.26
N SER A 461 -8.25 -3.59 -10.98
CA SER A 461 -8.11 -3.10 -9.62
C SER A 461 -8.97 -1.86 -9.39
N GLU A 462 -9.52 -1.78 -8.19
CA GLU A 462 -10.16 -0.58 -7.68
C GLU A 462 -9.69 -0.33 -6.26
N THR A 463 -9.17 0.86 -5.99
CA THR A 463 -8.91 1.32 -4.63
C THR A 463 -9.88 2.40 -4.21
N TRP A 464 -9.92 2.70 -2.91
CA TRP A 464 -10.75 3.76 -2.34
C TRP A 464 -9.96 4.50 -1.29
N SER A 465 -10.05 5.82 -1.30
CA SER A 465 -9.53 6.70 -0.25
C SER A 465 -10.56 7.80 0.07
N ARG A 466 -10.57 8.27 1.32
CA ARG A 466 -11.47 9.33 1.76
C ARG A 466 -10.87 10.71 1.48
N TYR A 467 -11.67 11.61 0.92
CA TYR A 467 -11.31 13.03 0.80
C TYR A 467 -11.72 13.80 2.06
N LYS A 468 -10.85 14.69 2.57
CA LYS A 468 -11.10 15.43 3.83
C LYS A 468 -11.77 16.80 3.67
N GLU A 469 -11.81 17.37 2.46
CA GLU A 469 -12.36 18.71 2.23
C GLU A 469 -13.22 18.71 0.95
N VAL A 470 -14.49 19.11 1.06
CA VAL A 470 -15.46 19.07 -0.05
C VAL A 470 -15.72 20.51 -0.51
N PRO A 471 -15.34 20.90 -1.73
CA PRO A 471 -15.98 22.01 -2.40
C PRO A 471 -17.45 21.64 -2.63
N MET A 472 -18.39 22.53 -2.30
CA MET A 472 -19.80 22.31 -2.63
C MET A 472 -19.90 22.05 -4.14
N TYR A 473 -20.35 20.84 -4.52
CA TYR A 473 -20.76 20.59 -5.90
C TYR A 473 -21.83 21.62 -6.27
N PRO A 474 -21.74 22.27 -7.44
CA PRO A 474 -22.78 23.18 -7.88
C PRO A 474 -24.09 22.40 -7.99
N LYS A 475 -25.13 22.94 -7.35
CA LYS A 475 -26.50 22.51 -7.63
C LYS A 475 -26.83 23.02 -9.02
N ASN A 476 -26.97 22.11 -9.98
CA ASN A 476 -27.67 22.42 -11.22
C ASN A 476 -29.15 22.67 -10.91
#